data_AF-A0A8T0Q3R7-F1
#
_entry.id   AF-A0A8T0Q3R7-F1
#
_cell.length_a   1.000
_cell.length_b   1.000
_cell.length_c   1.000
_cell.angle_alpha   90.00
_cell.angle_beta   90.00
_cell.angle_gamma   90.00
#
_symmetry.space_group_name_H-M   'P 1'
#
loop_
_entity.id
_entity.type
_entity.pdbx_description
1 polymer ?
#
loop_
_entity_poly.entity_id
_entity_poly.type
_entity_poly.pdbx_seq_one_letter_code
_entity_poly.pdbx_strand_id
1 'polypeptide(L)'
;MATSRRLGGVDPFRRSSLPLPQTPSPRARARASFTNQEASQPTPRSPTRRSPPRLQTELRTSAARGFSSPASGRGTVPSPRFLSGLVWSRSTQCTASSLGGPVARRRSRFSTLMMTAYTTGTPDLVDFNWDALGFQLVPTDFMYLMRCSSDGVFTKGELVPYGPIERNPAAAVLNYGQGLLEGLRAHRKEDGSILLFRPHENALRMRTGADRLCMPAPSVEQFLEAVKLTVLANKRWVPPTGKGSLYIRPQLIGSGAILGVAPAPQYTFIVFVCPVGHYFKDGLSLISLLTEEEYHRAAPGGTGDIKTIGNFASVVSAQRRAKEKGHSDVLYLDPIHNKFVEEVSSCNIFMVKDNVISTPLLTGTILPGITRKSVMGIAQNLGFQVEECNITIDELLGADEVFCTRTAVVLSPVGSITYRQRKVEYGKSQEAGVVSQQLYAAFTAIQKGLVEDSMGWTLKLN
;
A
#
# COMPACT_ATOMS: atom_id res chain seq x y z
N MET A 1 -36.03 -7.02 -68.09
CA MET A 1 -35.48 -6.16 -69.17
C MET A 1 -35.02 -4.87 -68.49
N ALA A 2 -33.79 -4.36 -68.52
CA ALA A 2 -32.54 -4.61 -69.26
C ALA A 2 -31.40 -4.13 -68.32
N THR A 3 -30.40 -4.94 -67.98
CA THR A 3 -29.01 -4.94 -68.52
C THR A 3 -28.35 -3.56 -68.69
N SER A 4 -27.21 -3.31 -68.03
CA SER A 4 -25.85 -3.11 -68.61
C SER A 4 -25.19 -1.96 -67.82
N ARG A 5 -23.90 -1.86 -67.45
CA ARG A 5 -22.64 -2.34 -68.04
C ARG A 5 -21.48 -2.20 -67.03
N ARG A 6 -20.44 -3.02 -67.21
CA ARG A 6 -19.14 -3.04 -66.51
C ARG A 6 -18.18 -1.94 -67.00
N LEU A 7 -17.27 -1.51 -66.12
CA LEU A 7 -15.85 -1.14 -66.36
C LEU A 7 -15.10 -1.54 -65.05
N GLY A 8 -14.12 -2.46 -65.03
CA GLY A 8 -12.68 -2.25 -65.29
C GLY A 8 -12.02 -1.37 -64.22
N GLY A 9 -10.97 -1.69 -63.46
CA GLY A 9 -10.05 -2.83 -63.40
C GLY A 9 -8.98 -2.58 -62.31
N VAL A 10 -8.38 -3.69 -61.86
CA VAL A 10 -7.05 -3.90 -61.26
C VAL A 10 -6.70 -3.32 -59.87
N ASP A 11 -6.50 -4.27 -58.97
CA ASP A 11 -6.00 -4.21 -57.60
C ASP A 11 -4.54 -4.73 -57.57
N PRO A 12 -3.56 -4.05 -56.92
CA PRO A 12 -2.23 -4.61 -56.73
C PRO A 12 -1.99 -5.06 -55.27
N PHE A 13 -1.27 -6.18 -55.17
CA PHE A 13 -0.65 -6.79 -53.97
C PHE A 13 -1.37 -7.98 -53.33
N ARG A 14 -1.13 -9.14 -53.97
CA ARG A 14 -1.22 -10.48 -53.37
C ARG A 14 0.15 -11.16 -53.44
N ARG A 15 0.78 -11.43 -52.29
CA ARG A 15 1.76 -12.49 -52.00
C ARG A 15 1.74 -12.68 -50.47
N SER A 16 1.80 -13.83 -49.85
CA SER A 16 1.78 -15.25 -50.24
C SER A 16 1.71 -16.00 -48.91
N SER A 17 0.77 -16.93 -48.79
CA SER A 17 0.53 -17.76 -47.60
C SER A 17 1.62 -18.81 -47.38
N LEU A 18 2.19 -18.85 -46.17
CA LEU A 18 3.02 -19.96 -45.66
C LEU A 18 2.22 -20.80 -44.66
N PRO A 19 2.43 -22.13 -44.59
CA PRO A 19 1.58 -23.04 -43.82
C PRO A 19 1.97 -23.16 -42.33
N LEU A 20 0.96 -23.47 -41.51
CA LEU A 20 1.03 -23.72 -40.06
C LEU A 20 1.77 -25.05 -39.73
N PRO A 21 2.50 -25.14 -38.61
CA PRO A 21 3.10 -26.39 -38.15
C PRO A 21 2.08 -27.27 -37.40
N GLN A 22 2.06 -28.57 -37.74
CA GLN A 22 1.26 -29.61 -37.11
C GLN A 22 1.92 -30.15 -35.83
N THR A 23 1.11 -30.39 -34.80
CA THR A 23 1.44 -31.14 -33.58
C THR A 23 1.41 -32.66 -33.82
N PRO A 24 2.30 -33.48 -33.22
CA PRO A 24 2.10 -34.93 -33.15
C PRO A 24 1.57 -35.38 -31.78
N SER A 25 0.66 -36.37 -31.80
CA SER A 25 0.14 -37.10 -30.64
C SER A 25 0.75 -38.52 -30.56
N PRO A 26 0.61 -39.25 -29.44
CA PRO A 26 1.53 -40.32 -29.03
C PRO A 26 1.05 -41.72 -29.43
N ARG A 27 1.99 -42.65 -29.71
CA ARG A 27 1.72 -44.10 -29.65
C ARG A 27 2.91 -44.91 -29.14
N ALA A 28 2.55 -45.90 -28.33
CA ALA A 28 3.35 -46.87 -27.61
C ALA A 28 3.92 -48.02 -28.47
N ARG A 29 4.99 -48.66 -27.97
CA ARG A 29 5.29 -50.13 -27.93
C ARG A 29 6.71 -50.28 -27.36
N ALA A 30 6.92 -50.89 -26.18
CA ALA A 30 6.92 -52.32 -25.83
C ALA A 30 8.29 -53.02 -26.03
N ARG A 31 8.84 -53.47 -24.89
CA ARG A 31 9.72 -54.63 -24.61
C ARG A 31 11.00 -54.87 -25.42
N ALA A 32 12.12 -54.94 -24.70
CA ALA A 32 13.02 -56.09 -24.73
C ALA A 32 13.76 -56.23 -23.39
N SER A 33 13.85 -57.48 -22.95
CA SER A 33 14.36 -58.01 -21.68
C SER A 33 15.57 -58.89 -21.97
N PHE A 34 16.62 -58.88 -21.13
CA PHE A 34 17.60 -59.96 -20.88
C PHE A 34 18.34 -59.59 -19.57
N THR A 35 18.02 -60.15 -18.39
CA THR A 35 18.47 -61.43 -17.75
C THR A 35 19.98 -61.63 -17.63
N ASN A 36 20.52 -61.61 -16.40
CA ASN A 36 21.07 -62.77 -15.66
C ASN A 36 21.72 -62.31 -14.33
N GLN A 37 21.26 -62.85 -13.18
CA GLN A 37 21.94 -63.85 -12.30
C GLN A 37 23.16 -63.27 -11.56
N GLU A 38 23.46 -63.49 -10.27
CA GLU A 38 23.03 -64.43 -9.22
C GLU A 38 23.57 -63.85 -7.88
N ALA A 39 22.76 -63.79 -6.81
CA ALA A 39 22.83 -64.65 -5.61
C ALA A 39 24.16 -64.69 -4.82
N SER A 40 24.18 -64.11 -3.61
CA SER A 40 24.65 -64.76 -2.35
C SER A 40 24.60 -63.82 -1.12
N GLN A 41 23.94 -64.28 -0.04
CA GLN A 41 24.06 -63.81 1.36
C GLN A 41 25.04 -64.77 2.13
N PRO A 42 25.44 -64.61 3.43
CA PRO A 42 24.98 -63.68 4.51
C PRO A 42 26.08 -63.04 5.45
N THR A 43 25.64 -62.05 6.25
CA THR A 43 26.02 -61.45 7.60
C THR A 43 27.26 -61.89 8.43
N PRO A 44 27.64 -61.22 9.57
CA PRO A 44 27.45 -59.82 10.05
C PRO A 44 28.75 -59.17 10.62
N ARG A 45 28.75 -57.86 10.92
CA ARG A 45 29.45 -57.22 12.08
C ARG A 45 29.20 -55.71 12.15
N SER A 46 28.80 -55.23 13.33
CA SER A 46 28.83 -53.82 13.78
C SER A 46 29.86 -53.70 14.93
N PRO A 47 30.17 -52.52 15.53
CA PRO A 47 29.84 -51.12 15.17
C PRO A 47 31.09 -50.19 15.17
N THR A 48 30.95 -48.92 14.78
CA THR A 48 31.46 -47.75 15.55
C THR A 48 31.07 -46.42 14.93
N ARG A 49 30.81 -45.47 15.83
CA ARG A 49 30.19 -44.16 15.68
C ARG A 49 31.30 -43.10 15.61
N ARG A 50 31.23 -42.12 14.69
CA ARG A 50 32.02 -40.88 14.77
C ARG A 50 31.11 -39.66 14.68
N SER A 51 31.25 -38.79 15.67
CA SER A 51 30.60 -37.48 15.83
C SER A 51 31.44 -36.37 15.17
N PRO A 52 30.85 -35.24 14.74
CA PRO A 52 31.59 -34.01 14.42
C PRO A 52 31.68 -33.04 15.63
N PRO A 53 32.60 -32.05 15.62
CA PRO A 53 32.98 -31.28 16.81
C PRO A 53 32.09 -30.05 17.08
N ARG A 54 31.98 -29.71 18.38
CA ARG A 54 31.37 -28.48 18.93
C ARG A 54 32.42 -27.36 19.02
N LEU A 55 32.02 -26.14 18.71
CA LEU A 55 32.73 -24.90 19.06
C LEU A 55 32.04 -24.24 20.26
N GLN A 56 32.84 -23.88 21.26
CA GLN A 56 32.48 -23.27 22.54
C GLN A 56 32.16 -21.78 22.37
N THR A 57 31.25 -21.26 23.19
CA THR A 57 31.11 -19.82 23.45
C THR A 57 31.04 -19.65 24.97
N GLU A 58 32.03 -18.95 25.53
CA GLU A 58 32.07 -18.60 26.96
C GLU A 58 31.20 -17.37 27.25
N LEU A 59 30.44 -17.47 28.33
CA LEU A 59 29.78 -16.35 29.02
C LEU A 59 30.77 -15.66 29.96
N ARG A 60 30.74 -14.32 30.01
CA ARG A 60 31.08 -13.56 31.21
C ARG A 60 30.05 -12.48 31.52
N THR A 61 29.64 -12.50 32.78
CA THR A 61 28.81 -11.56 33.53
C THR A 61 29.66 -10.40 34.08
N SER A 62 29.08 -9.21 34.30
CA SER A 62 29.03 -8.53 35.62
C SER A 62 28.32 -7.16 35.55
N ALA A 63 27.83 -6.73 36.71
CA ALA A 63 26.87 -5.66 36.94
C ALA A 63 27.49 -4.30 37.35
N ALA A 64 26.71 -3.23 37.11
CA ALA A 64 26.33 -2.10 37.97
C ALA A 64 27.32 -1.04 38.55
N ARG A 65 26.77 0.20 38.55
CA ARG A 65 26.96 1.41 39.41
C ARG A 65 28.03 2.46 39.07
N GLY A 66 27.62 3.73 39.13
CA GLY A 66 28.50 4.85 39.53
C GLY A 66 28.18 6.23 38.92
N PHE A 67 27.51 7.10 39.69
CA PHE A 67 27.41 8.56 39.50
C PHE A 67 28.78 9.25 39.60
N SER A 68 29.03 10.32 38.83
CA SER A 68 29.57 11.63 39.29
C SER A 68 30.08 12.53 38.14
N SER A 69 29.58 13.77 38.06
CA SER A 69 30.34 14.97 37.62
C SER A 69 31.17 15.49 38.82
N PRO A 70 32.16 16.42 38.74
CA PRO A 70 32.19 17.61 37.85
C PRO A 70 33.58 18.15 37.39
N ALA A 71 33.52 19.29 36.68
CA ALA A 71 34.40 20.47 36.76
C ALA A 71 35.74 20.59 35.99
N SER A 72 35.76 21.65 35.16
CA SER A 72 36.79 22.70 34.98
C SER A 72 38.22 22.36 34.55
N GLY A 73 38.67 23.03 33.47
CA GLY A 73 40.09 23.23 33.18
C GLY A 73 40.30 24.15 31.98
N ARG A 74 40.74 25.39 32.24
CA ARG A 74 41.22 26.36 31.23
C ARG A 74 42.55 25.86 30.65
N GLY A 75 42.80 26.12 29.36
CA GLY A 75 44.10 25.91 28.73
C GLY A 75 44.22 26.65 27.41
N THR A 76 45.13 27.61 27.37
CA THR A 76 45.48 28.55 26.28
C THR A 76 46.33 27.92 25.16
N VAL A 77 46.02 28.28 23.89
CA VAL A 77 46.88 28.78 22.75
C VAL A 77 48.23 28.06 22.48
N PRO A 78 48.66 27.69 21.24
CA PRO A 78 48.74 28.59 20.08
C PRO A 78 48.51 28.03 18.65
N SER A 79 48.32 28.99 17.74
CA SER A 79 48.46 28.93 16.28
C SER A 79 49.83 28.41 15.79
N PRO A 80 49.93 28.07 14.49
CA PRO A 80 50.92 28.78 13.67
C PRO A 80 50.38 29.31 12.34
N ARG A 81 51.13 30.31 11.86
CA ARG A 81 50.94 31.19 10.70
C ARG A 81 51.47 30.58 9.39
N PHE A 82 50.83 31.03 8.30
CA PHE A 82 51.35 31.50 6.99
C PHE A 82 52.50 30.81 6.27
N LEU A 83 52.32 30.63 4.95
CA LEU A 83 53.13 31.17 3.83
C LEU A 83 52.21 31.20 2.58
N SER A 84 51.74 32.38 2.11
CA SER A 84 52.20 33.11 0.90
C SER A 84 52.37 32.23 -0.36
N GLY A 85 51.86 32.52 -1.55
CA GLY A 85 51.19 33.68 -2.13
C GLY A 85 51.39 33.59 -3.66
N LEU A 86 50.45 34.12 -4.46
CA LEU A 86 50.76 34.87 -5.69
C LEU A 86 49.48 35.52 -6.21
N VAL A 87 49.54 36.85 -6.29
CA VAL A 87 48.57 37.73 -6.92
C VAL A 87 49.04 37.99 -8.34
N TRP A 88 48.15 37.96 -9.33
CA TRP A 88 48.26 38.82 -10.51
C TRP A 88 46.92 39.48 -10.78
N SER A 89 46.88 40.79 -10.54
CA SER A 89 45.81 41.71 -10.87
C SER A 89 45.97 42.22 -12.30
N ARG A 90 44.90 42.26 -13.08
CA ARG A 90 44.67 43.35 -14.04
C ARG A 90 43.19 43.72 -14.07
N SER A 91 42.95 44.95 -13.66
CA SER A 91 41.74 45.73 -13.80
C SER A 91 41.57 46.22 -15.23
N THR A 92 40.37 46.10 -15.78
CA THR A 92 39.86 47.02 -16.81
C THR A 92 38.41 47.34 -16.48
N GLN A 93 38.15 48.59 -16.10
CA GLN A 93 36.82 49.20 -16.11
C GLN A 93 36.41 49.44 -17.57
N CYS A 94 35.15 49.16 -17.93
CA CYS A 94 34.25 50.20 -18.42
C CYS A 94 32.84 49.68 -18.80
N THR A 95 31.89 50.58 -18.51
CA THR A 95 30.56 50.78 -19.12
C THR A 95 29.44 49.75 -18.90
N ALA A 96 28.55 50.16 -18.00
CA ALA A 96 27.14 49.79 -18.02
C ALA A 96 26.48 50.17 -19.36
N SER A 97 25.65 49.28 -19.88
CA SER A 97 24.54 49.65 -20.75
C SER A 97 23.27 48.99 -20.23
N SER A 98 22.28 49.85 -20.01
CA SER A 98 20.96 49.57 -19.46
C SER A 98 20.01 49.19 -20.59
N LEU A 99 19.35 48.04 -20.47
CA LEU A 99 18.06 47.80 -21.12
C LEU A 99 17.12 47.21 -20.07
N GLY A 100 16.43 48.11 -19.38
CA GLY A 100 15.30 47.79 -18.53
C GLY A 100 14.05 47.57 -19.38
N GLY A 101 13.46 46.38 -19.28
CA GLY A 101 12.08 46.11 -19.64
C GLY A 101 11.28 45.80 -18.37
N PRO A 102 10.02 46.26 -18.24
CA PRO A 102 9.27 46.12 -17.00
C PRO A 102 8.80 44.67 -16.82
N VAL A 103 9.42 43.93 -15.89
CA VAL A 103 8.84 42.70 -15.37
C VAL A 103 7.68 43.09 -14.46
N ALA A 104 6.48 43.13 -15.04
CA ALA A 104 5.24 43.34 -14.31
C ALA A 104 5.11 42.26 -13.22
N ARG A 105 5.24 42.68 -11.98
CA ARG A 105 5.01 41.90 -10.76
C ARG A 105 3.53 41.54 -10.71
N ARG A 106 3.13 40.46 -11.38
CA ARG A 106 1.77 39.91 -11.33
C ARG A 106 1.61 39.20 -9.98
N ARG A 107 1.47 39.99 -8.91
CA ARG A 107 0.99 39.50 -7.61
C ARG A 107 -0.35 38.81 -7.85
N SER A 108 -0.44 37.55 -7.45
CA SER A 108 -1.62 36.71 -7.51
C SER A 108 -2.84 37.42 -6.93
N ARG A 109 -3.69 37.99 -7.79
CA ARG A 109 -5.08 38.32 -7.46
C ARG A 109 -5.98 37.09 -7.43
N PHE A 110 -5.45 35.90 -7.76
CA PHE A 110 -6.19 34.64 -7.81
C PHE A 110 -6.45 34.04 -6.42
N SER A 111 -5.53 34.22 -5.46
CA SER A 111 -5.67 33.67 -4.11
C SER A 111 -6.83 34.30 -3.32
N THR A 112 -7.04 35.62 -3.45
CA THR A 112 -8.09 36.32 -2.69
C THR A 112 -9.47 36.17 -3.33
N LEU A 113 -9.54 36.08 -4.67
CA LEU A 113 -10.81 35.95 -5.40
C LEU A 113 -11.47 34.57 -5.21
N MET A 114 -10.68 33.51 -5.08
CA MET A 114 -11.21 32.15 -4.85
C MET A 114 -11.82 32.02 -3.44
N MET A 115 -11.24 32.68 -2.43
CA MET A 115 -11.76 32.61 -1.06
C MET A 115 -13.04 33.44 -0.85
N THR A 116 -13.29 34.45 -1.71
CA THR A 116 -14.51 35.27 -1.69
C THR A 116 -15.65 34.72 -2.55
N ALA A 117 -15.38 33.80 -3.48
CA ALA A 117 -16.41 33.16 -4.31
C ALA A 117 -17.07 31.91 -3.66
N TYR A 118 -16.59 31.47 -2.49
CA TYR A 118 -17.14 30.31 -1.76
C TYR A 118 -18.36 30.62 -0.89
N THR A 119 -18.92 31.81 -1.01
CA THR A 119 -20.13 32.20 -0.27
C THR A 119 -21.21 32.56 -1.28
N THR A 120 -22.28 31.76 -1.30
CA THR A 120 -23.53 31.89 -2.06
C THR A 120 -23.58 31.21 -3.44
N GLY A 121 -24.20 30.01 -3.50
CA GLY A 121 -24.79 29.46 -4.74
C GLY A 121 -24.40 28.04 -5.16
N THR A 122 -23.37 27.42 -4.58
CA THR A 122 -23.03 26.03 -4.91
C THR A 122 -23.90 25.04 -4.11
N PRO A 123 -24.56 24.06 -4.75
CA PRO A 123 -25.36 23.07 -4.03
C PRO A 123 -24.49 22.24 -3.06
N ASP A 124 -25.07 21.86 -1.92
CA ASP A 124 -24.40 21.09 -0.84
C ASP A 124 -23.83 19.75 -1.32
N LEU A 125 -24.38 19.22 -2.41
CA LEU A 125 -23.95 18.01 -3.09
C LEU A 125 -23.83 18.29 -4.59
N VAL A 126 -22.91 17.58 -5.24
CA VAL A 126 -22.85 17.55 -6.71
C VAL A 126 -24.05 16.79 -7.28
N ASP A 127 -24.54 17.24 -8.43
CA ASP A 127 -25.47 16.47 -9.24
C ASP A 127 -24.72 15.28 -9.86
N PHE A 128 -24.84 14.12 -9.22
CA PHE A 128 -24.10 12.91 -9.53
C PHE A 128 -24.98 11.68 -9.24
N ASN A 129 -24.91 10.66 -10.10
CA ASN A 129 -25.61 9.40 -9.86
C ASN A 129 -24.89 8.56 -8.80
N TRP A 130 -25.20 8.83 -7.53
CA TRP A 130 -24.61 8.17 -6.37
C TRP A 130 -24.89 6.66 -6.31
N ASP A 131 -25.98 6.18 -6.91
CA ASP A 131 -26.33 4.76 -6.96
C ASP A 131 -25.49 3.97 -7.96
N ALA A 132 -24.91 4.64 -8.95
CA ALA A 132 -23.96 4.06 -9.90
C ALA A 132 -22.51 4.18 -9.44
N LEU A 133 -22.24 4.76 -8.26
CA LEU A 133 -20.89 5.02 -7.78
C LEU A 133 -20.14 3.69 -7.53
N GLY A 134 -19.08 3.47 -8.28
CA GLY A 134 -18.18 2.33 -8.11
C GLY A 134 -16.88 2.70 -7.40
N PHE A 135 -15.84 1.87 -7.61
CA PHE A 135 -14.46 2.15 -7.20
C PHE A 135 -13.63 2.63 -8.40
N GLN A 136 -14.12 3.68 -9.07
CA GLN A 136 -13.50 4.30 -10.24
C GLN A 136 -12.95 5.67 -9.84
N LEU A 137 -11.93 6.15 -10.55
CA LEU A 137 -11.43 7.51 -10.32
C LEU A 137 -12.49 8.52 -10.79
N VAL A 138 -13.02 9.28 -9.85
CA VAL A 138 -13.86 10.45 -10.11
C VAL A 138 -13.05 11.68 -9.68
N PRO A 139 -12.59 12.52 -10.63
CA PRO A 139 -11.92 13.76 -10.31
C PRO A 139 -12.79 14.64 -9.40
N THR A 140 -12.19 15.15 -8.32
CA THR A 140 -12.82 16.09 -7.39
C THR A 140 -12.28 17.51 -7.64
N ASP A 141 -12.69 18.50 -6.86
CA ASP A 141 -12.40 19.90 -7.17
C ASP A 141 -10.96 20.29 -6.78
N PHE A 142 -10.49 19.83 -5.62
CA PHE A 142 -9.19 20.23 -5.05
C PHE A 142 -8.34 19.05 -4.58
N MET A 143 -7.03 19.26 -4.61
CA MET A 143 -6.03 18.46 -3.90
C MET A 143 -5.16 19.38 -3.04
N TYR A 144 -4.50 18.81 -2.03
CA TYR A 144 -3.55 19.54 -1.18
C TYR A 144 -2.12 19.17 -1.51
N LEU A 145 -1.23 20.17 -1.53
CA LEU A 145 0.20 20.00 -1.77
C LEU A 145 1.01 20.63 -0.64
N MET A 146 2.07 19.94 -0.23
CA MET A 146 3.06 20.44 0.72
C MET A 146 4.44 19.95 0.31
N ARG A 147 5.45 20.82 0.37
CA ARG A 147 6.80 20.51 -0.12
C ARG A 147 7.78 20.51 1.03
N CYS A 148 8.82 19.71 0.88
CA CYS A 148 9.93 19.64 1.82
C CYS A 148 11.23 19.68 1.04
N SER A 149 12.17 20.52 1.48
CA SER A 149 13.53 20.54 0.95
C SER A 149 14.38 19.49 1.68
N SER A 150 15.67 19.44 1.38
CA SER A 150 16.63 18.52 2.02
C SER A 150 16.86 18.79 3.51
N ASP A 151 16.36 19.91 4.04
CA ASP A 151 16.41 20.28 5.47
C ASP A 151 15.38 19.52 6.32
N GLY A 152 14.46 18.77 5.69
CA GLY A 152 13.42 18.02 6.38
C GLY A 152 12.25 18.88 6.88
N VAL A 153 12.23 20.17 6.54
CA VAL A 153 11.17 21.10 6.97
C VAL A 153 10.10 21.21 5.88
N PHE A 154 8.88 20.80 6.22
CA PHE A 154 7.73 20.98 5.33
C PHE A 154 7.27 22.43 5.33
N THR A 155 7.11 23.01 4.13
CA THR A 155 6.54 24.35 3.94
C THR A 155 5.08 24.39 4.36
N LYS A 156 4.51 25.59 4.49
CA LYS A 156 3.05 25.73 4.51
C LYS A 156 2.49 25.13 3.22
N GLY A 157 1.54 24.21 3.34
CA GLY A 157 0.88 23.62 2.18
C GLY A 157 -0.27 24.49 1.66
N GLU A 158 -0.81 24.08 0.52
CA GLU A 158 -1.83 24.80 -0.22
C GLU A 158 -2.86 23.86 -0.84
N LEU A 159 -4.11 24.30 -0.91
CA LEU A 159 -5.15 23.69 -1.74
C LEU A 159 -5.01 24.22 -3.16
N VAL A 160 -4.94 23.32 -4.12
CA VAL A 160 -4.88 23.62 -5.55
C VAL A 160 -5.98 22.85 -6.28
N PRO A 161 -6.44 23.30 -7.45
CA PRO A 161 -7.36 22.53 -8.27
C PRO A 161 -6.80 21.12 -8.53
N TYR A 162 -7.66 20.11 -8.48
CA TYR A 162 -7.27 18.74 -8.82
C TYR A 162 -6.77 18.69 -10.27
N GLY A 163 -5.62 18.05 -10.49
CA GLY A 163 -5.06 17.94 -11.83
C GLY A 163 -3.71 17.22 -11.89
N PRO A 164 -3.10 17.15 -13.08
CA PRO A 164 -1.79 16.56 -13.28
C PRO A 164 -0.71 17.23 -12.42
N ILE A 165 0.29 16.44 -12.03
CA ILE A 165 1.44 16.93 -11.25
C ILE A 165 2.68 16.85 -12.14
N GLU A 166 3.27 18.00 -12.45
CA GLU A 166 4.52 18.08 -13.20
C GLU A 166 5.70 17.56 -12.37
N ARG A 167 6.54 16.72 -12.99
CA ARG A 167 7.72 16.14 -12.34
C ARG A 167 8.90 16.11 -13.29
N ASN A 168 10.09 16.32 -12.72
CA ASN A 168 11.33 16.07 -13.43
C ASN A 168 11.46 14.56 -13.71
N PRO A 169 11.81 14.13 -14.94
CA PRO A 169 12.01 12.72 -15.26
C PRO A 169 13.04 12.02 -14.35
N ALA A 170 14.02 12.74 -13.83
CA ALA A 170 15.02 12.23 -12.89
C ALA A 170 14.53 12.21 -11.43
N ALA A 171 13.23 12.38 -11.15
CA ALA A 171 12.72 12.29 -9.79
C ALA A 171 12.93 10.88 -9.20
N ALA A 172 13.37 10.81 -7.93
CA ALA A 172 13.65 9.53 -7.26
C ALA A 172 12.45 8.58 -7.25
N VAL A 173 11.22 9.11 -7.11
CA VAL A 173 10.00 8.29 -7.15
C VAL A 173 9.80 7.59 -8.50
N LEU A 174 10.20 8.21 -9.61
CA LEU A 174 10.00 7.67 -10.96
C LEU A 174 11.05 6.60 -11.32
N ASN A 175 12.26 6.71 -10.77
CA ASN A 175 13.39 5.86 -11.13
C ASN A 175 13.66 4.75 -10.11
N TYR A 176 13.44 5.02 -8.81
CA TYR A 176 13.81 4.13 -7.70
C TYR A 176 12.66 3.82 -6.75
N GLY A 177 11.44 4.29 -7.06
CA GLY A 177 10.25 3.96 -6.28
C GLY A 177 10.23 4.55 -4.85
N GLN A 178 11.02 5.60 -4.56
CA GLN A 178 11.03 6.26 -3.25
C GLN A 178 9.72 7.03 -3.01
N GLY A 179 8.68 6.31 -2.58
CA GLY A 179 7.38 6.88 -2.30
C GLY A 179 6.49 6.02 -1.40
N LEU A 180 5.66 6.69 -0.62
CA LEU A 180 4.69 6.09 0.30
C LEU A 180 3.29 6.55 -0.07
N LEU A 181 2.30 5.74 0.29
CA LEU A 181 0.90 6.11 0.20
C LEU A 181 0.16 5.73 1.48
N GLU A 182 -0.94 6.43 1.73
CA GLU A 182 -1.89 6.10 2.77
C GLU A 182 -3.31 5.97 2.22
N GLY A 183 -4.22 5.43 3.02
CA GLY A 183 -5.60 5.27 2.63
C GLY A 183 -6.53 5.31 3.83
N LEU A 184 -7.44 6.28 3.80
CA LEU A 184 -8.47 6.50 4.82
C LEU A 184 -9.78 6.95 4.16
N ARG A 185 -10.83 7.09 4.97
CA ARG A 185 -12.19 7.40 4.50
C ARG A 185 -12.81 8.52 5.32
N ALA A 186 -13.63 9.32 4.64
CA ALA A 186 -14.57 10.23 5.24
C ALA A 186 -16.01 9.75 5.01
N HIS A 187 -16.84 9.77 6.05
CA HIS A 187 -18.25 9.40 6.00
C HIS A 187 -19.13 10.58 6.38
N ARG A 188 -20.23 10.77 5.67
CA ARG A 188 -21.26 11.76 6.02
C ARG A 188 -22.28 11.13 6.96
N LYS A 189 -22.51 11.78 8.10
CA LYS A 189 -23.59 11.47 9.04
C LYS A 189 -24.93 12.06 8.58
N GLU A 190 -26.00 11.58 9.17
CA GLU A 190 -27.36 12.10 8.94
C GLU A 190 -27.49 13.59 9.29
N ASP A 191 -26.77 14.06 10.32
CA ASP A 191 -26.68 15.47 10.71
C ASP A 191 -25.84 16.34 9.76
N GLY A 192 -25.34 15.76 8.66
CA GLY A 192 -24.54 16.44 7.64
C GLY A 192 -23.05 16.61 8.00
N SER A 193 -22.64 16.31 9.23
CA SER A 193 -21.23 16.35 9.62
C SER A 193 -20.43 15.19 9.03
N ILE A 194 -19.12 15.37 8.95
CA ILE A 194 -18.20 14.40 8.33
C ILE A 194 -17.31 13.79 9.39
N LEU A 195 -17.18 12.45 9.37
CA LEU A 195 -16.30 11.69 10.25
C LEU A 195 -15.13 11.09 9.47
N LEU A 196 -13.93 11.19 10.03
CA LEU A 196 -12.75 10.44 9.63
C LEU A 196 -12.52 9.27 10.60
N PHE A 197 -12.03 8.15 10.09
CA PHE A 197 -11.69 6.99 10.92
C PHE A 197 -10.17 6.84 11.11
N ARG A 198 -9.73 6.93 12.37
CA ARG A 198 -8.36 6.78 12.87
C ARG A 198 -7.26 7.49 12.05
N PRO A 199 -7.44 8.76 11.63
CA PRO A 199 -6.50 9.42 10.74
C PRO A 199 -5.10 9.62 11.36
N HIS A 200 -5.00 9.66 12.70
CA HIS A 200 -3.73 9.73 13.43
C HIS A 200 -2.86 8.48 13.19
N GLU A 201 -3.45 7.29 13.12
CA GLU A 201 -2.73 6.04 12.88
C GLU A 201 -2.18 6.00 11.45
N ASN A 202 -2.88 6.58 10.48
CA ASN A 202 -2.38 6.73 9.12
C ASN A 202 -1.14 7.64 9.08
N ALA A 203 -1.17 8.77 9.81
CA ALA A 203 -0.03 9.68 9.90
C ALA A 203 1.20 8.99 10.52
N LEU A 204 0.99 8.25 11.62
CA LEU A 204 2.05 7.50 12.29
C LEU A 204 2.65 6.42 11.38
N ARG A 205 1.81 5.66 10.67
CA ARG A 205 2.29 4.63 9.74
C ARG A 205 3.06 5.21 8.55
N MET A 206 2.63 6.36 8.02
CA MET A 206 3.40 7.08 7.00
C MET A 206 4.77 7.48 7.54
N ARG A 207 4.85 7.98 8.77
CA ARG A 207 6.13 8.36 9.40
C ARG A 207 7.07 7.17 9.57
N THR A 208 6.56 6.02 10.01
CA THR A 208 7.34 4.76 10.08
C THR A 208 7.87 4.35 8.69
N GLY A 209 7.03 4.44 7.66
CA GLY A 209 7.47 4.17 6.29
C GLY A 209 8.51 5.16 5.77
N ALA A 210 8.39 6.44 6.15
CA ALA A 210 9.30 7.50 5.73
C ALA A 210 10.69 7.31 6.31
N ASP A 211 10.77 6.96 7.59
CA ASP A 211 12.01 6.58 8.26
C ASP A 211 12.70 5.42 7.52
N ARG A 212 11.96 4.34 7.23
CA ARG A 212 12.48 3.17 6.51
C ARG A 212 13.02 3.48 5.11
N LEU A 213 12.47 4.50 4.44
CA LEU A 213 12.86 4.95 3.10
C LEU A 213 13.79 6.17 3.09
N CYS A 214 14.29 6.59 4.25
CA CYS A 214 15.12 7.79 4.41
C CYS A 214 14.45 9.05 3.83
N MET A 215 13.18 9.27 4.19
CA MET A 215 12.37 10.42 3.77
C MET A 215 11.99 11.24 5.01
N PRO A 216 11.98 12.59 4.94
CA PRO A 216 11.31 13.39 5.94
C PRO A 216 9.79 13.17 5.82
N ALA A 217 9.10 13.10 6.95
CA ALA A 217 7.65 12.95 7.00
C ALA A 217 6.98 14.24 7.53
N PRO A 218 5.76 14.58 7.07
CA PRO A 218 4.94 15.56 7.77
C PRO A 218 4.78 15.19 9.24
N SER A 219 4.65 16.20 10.11
CA SER A 219 4.18 15.95 11.47
C SER A 219 2.77 15.35 11.45
N VAL A 220 2.36 14.72 12.56
CA VAL A 220 0.99 14.17 12.68
C VAL A 220 -0.04 15.28 12.45
N GLU A 221 0.20 16.46 13.02
CA GLU A 221 -0.64 17.64 12.90
C GLU A 221 -0.70 18.14 11.46
N GLN A 222 0.44 18.24 10.77
CA GLN A 222 0.49 18.64 9.35
C GLN A 222 -0.27 17.66 8.45
N PHE A 223 -0.12 16.35 8.70
CA PHE A 223 -0.85 15.32 7.96
C PHE A 223 -2.36 15.46 8.16
N LEU A 224 -2.80 15.61 9.42
CA LEU A 224 -4.21 15.74 9.76
C LEU A 224 -4.81 17.01 9.17
N GLU A 225 -4.10 18.13 9.26
CA GLU A 225 -4.55 19.40 8.71
C GLU A 225 -4.73 19.31 7.19
N ALA A 226 -3.75 18.74 6.48
CA ALA A 226 -3.84 18.50 5.05
C ALA A 226 -5.07 17.65 4.68
N VAL A 227 -5.32 16.57 5.43
CA VAL A 227 -6.50 15.71 5.23
C VAL A 227 -7.79 16.50 5.47
N LYS A 228 -7.90 17.23 6.58
CA LYS A 228 -9.08 18.04 6.93
C LYS A 228 -9.39 19.07 5.84
N LEU A 229 -8.40 19.87 5.46
CA LEU A 229 -8.54 20.89 4.44
C LEU A 229 -8.97 20.30 3.10
N THR A 230 -8.37 19.18 2.69
CA THR A 230 -8.74 18.52 1.42
C THR A 230 -10.18 17.99 1.45
N VAL A 231 -10.61 17.37 2.55
CA VAL A 231 -11.97 16.84 2.67
C VAL A 231 -13.00 17.97 2.72
N LEU A 232 -12.75 19.04 3.47
CA LEU A 232 -13.65 20.19 3.57
C LEU A 232 -13.76 20.95 2.24
N ALA A 233 -12.65 21.15 1.53
CA ALA A 233 -12.64 21.77 0.20
C ALA A 233 -13.44 20.96 -0.84
N ASN A 234 -13.58 19.65 -0.62
CA ASN A 234 -14.35 18.74 -1.46
C ASN A 234 -15.61 18.22 -0.76
N LYS A 235 -16.17 18.97 0.21
CA LYS A 235 -17.32 18.54 1.03
C LYS A 235 -18.51 18.08 0.18
N ARG A 236 -18.77 18.72 -0.95
CA ARG A 236 -19.86 18.36 -1.88
C ARG A 236 -19.70 17.00 -2.57
N TRP A 237 -18.47 16.47 -2.58
CA TRP A 237 -18.13 15.16 -3.12
C TRP A 237 -18.19 14.05 -2.07
N VAL A 238 -18.39 14.36 -0.79
CA VAL A 238 -18.62 13.32 0.23
C VAL A 238 -20.00 12.71 -0.01
N PRO A 239 -20.09 11.41 -0.35
CA PRO A 239 -21.35 10.79 -0.70
C PRO A 239 -22.42 10.96 0.40
N PRO A 240 -23.71 11.03 0.03
CA PRO A 240 -24.80 10.97 1.00
C PRO A 240 -24.72 9.72 1.88
N THR A 241 -25.31 9.79 3.07
CA THR A 241 -25.40 8.64 3.97
C THR A 241 -26.02 7.44 3.25
N GLY A 242 -25.40 6.27 3.41
CA GLY A 242 -25.83 5.04 2.73
C GLY A 242 -25.34 4.89 1.28
N LYS A 243 -24.80 5.93 0.62
CA LYS A 243 -24.36 5.86 -0.78
C LYS A 243 -22.87 5.57 -0.98
N GLY A 244 -22.05 5.70 0.06
CA GLY A 244 -20.61 5.41 -0.04
C GLY A 244 -19.76 6.16 0.98
N SER A 245 -18.53 6.49 0.57
CA SER A 245 -17.57 7.27 1.35
C SER A 245 -16.67 8.10 0.45
N LEU A 246 -16.05 9.14 1.00
CA LEU A 246 -14.96 9.84 0.32
C LEU A 246 -13.65 9.13 0.65
N TYR A 247 -13.03 8.49 -0.34
CA TYR A 247 -11.70 7.90 -0.17
C TYR A 247 -10.64 9.00 -0.23
N ILE A 248 -9.71 8.99 0.73
CA ILE A 248 -8.65 9.97 0.86
C ILE A 248 -7.31 9.27 0.62
N ARG A 249 -6.48 9.85 -0.24
CA ARG A 249 -5.19 9.32 -0.65
C ARG A 249 -4.05 10.31 -0.36
N PRO A 250 -3.46 10.24 0.83
CA PRO A 250 -2.18 10.89 1.09
C PRO A 250 -1.04 10.14 0.39
N GLN A 251 -0.09 10.86 -0.17
CA GLN A 251 1.12 10.34 -0.80
C GLN A 251 2.31 11.19 -0.40
N LEU A 252 3.44 10.55 -0.10
CA LEU A 252 4.72 11.21 0.11
C LEU A 252 5.69 10.68 -0.93
N ILE A 253 6.24 11.55 -1.77
CA ILE A 253 7.09 11.15 -2.89
C ILE A 253 8.43 11.89 -2.90
N GLY A 254 9.51 11.18 -3.21
CA GLY A 254 10.82 11.76 -3.51
C GLY A 254 10.76 12.47 -4.86
N SER A 255 10.45 13.77 -4.84
CA SER A 255 10.18 14.58 -6.03
C SER A 255 11.41 15.28 -6.62
N GLY A 256 12.51 15.33 -5.87
CA GLY A 256 13.75 15.96 -6.31
C GLY A 256 14.50 15.14 -7.36
N ALA A 257 15.17 15.83 -8.28
CA ALA A 257 15.93 15.22 -9.35
C ALA A 257 17.25 14.62 -8.84
N ILE A 258 17.45 13.32 -9.04
CA ILE A 258 18.66 12.59 -8.66
C ILE A 258 18.79 11.29 -9.47
N LEU A 259 19.98 11.04 -10.05
CA LEU A 259 20.30 9.78 -10.74
C LEU A 259 21.18 8.84 -9.90
N GLY A 260 21.74 9.34 -8.80
CA GLY A 260 22.39 8.49 -7.81
C GLY A 260 21.34 7.82 -6.92
N VAL A 261 21.61 6.58 -6.49
CA VAL A 261 20.77 5.90 -5.49
C VAL A 261 21.08 6.48 -4.12
N ALA A 262 20.31 7.50 -3.73
CA ALA A 262 20.41 8.21 -2.47
C ALA A 262 19.05 8.85 -2.12
N PRO A 263 18.84 9.31 -0.87
CA PRO A 263 17.65 10.07 -0.51
C PRO A 263 17.41 11.26 -1.45
N ALA A 264 16.16 11.45 -1.90
CA ALA A 264 15.83 12.56 -2.79
C ALA A 264 16.17 13.92 -2.14
N PRO A 265 16.62 14.91 -2.92
CA PRO A 265 16.92 16.25 -2.38
C PRO A 265 15.66 17.07 -2.06
N GLN A 266 14.48 16.63 -2.53
CA GLN A 266 13.20 17.29 -2.32
C GLN A 266 12.07 16.26 -2.27
N TYR A 267 11.05 16.55 -1.49
CA TYR A 267 9.88 15.70 -1.31
C TYR A 267 8.59 16.50 -1.50
N THR A 268 7.54 15.83 -2.00
CA THR A 268 6.20 16.40 -2.04
C THR A 268 5.23 15.47 -1.30
N PHE A 269 4.49 16.05 -0.36
CA PHE A 269 3.32 15.43 0.25
C PHE A 269 2.05 15.92 -0.47
N ILE A 270 1.21 14.99 -0.88
CA ILE A 270 0.02 15.23 -1.69
C ILE A 270 -1.16 14.58 -0.98
N VAL A 271 -2.32 15.23 -0.92
CA VAL A 271 -3.58 14.60 -0.52
C VAL A 271 -4.61 14.88 -1.61
N PHE A 272 -5.18 13.82 -2.18
CA PHE A 272 -6.34 13.94 -3.06
C PHE A 272 -7.46 13.02 -2.58
N VAL A 273 -8.67 13.27 -3.09
CA VAL A 273 -9.88 12.55 -2.68
C VAL A 273 -10.69 12.08 -3.88
N CYS A 274 -11.44 11.02 -3.68
CA CYS A 274 -12.31 10.43 -4.69
C CYS A 274 -13.56 9.85 -4.00
N PRO A 275 -14.79 10.19 -4.43
CA PRO A 275 -15.97 9.48 -3.96
C PRO A 275 -15.89 8.02 -4.39
N VAL A 276 -16.21 7.10 -3.48
CA VAL A 276 -16.29 5.67 -3.77
C VAL A 276 -17.56 5.08 -3.18
N GLY A 277 -18.22 4.22 -3.95
CA GLY A 277 -19.44 3.54 -3.53
C GLY A 277 -19.13 2.33 -2.68
N HIS A 278 -20.16 1.51 -2.47
CA HIS A 278 -19.98 0.19 -1.88
C HIS A 278 -19.17 -0.68 -2.84
N TYR A 279 -18.15 -1.35 -2.32
CA TYR A 279 -17.29 -2.19 -3.14
C TYR A 279 -18.05 -3.39 -3.74
N PHE A 280 -19.07 -3.84 -3.02
CA PHE A 280 -20.00 -4.88 -3.43
C PHE A 280 -21.41 -4.31 -3.37
N LYS A 281 -22.17 -4.46 -4.47
CA LYS A 281 -23.55 -3.93 -4.56
C LYS A 281 -24.51 -4.62 -3.58
N ASP A 282 -24.19 -5.86 -3.19
CA ASP A 282 -25.09 -6.74 -2.41
C ASP A 282 -24.59 -7.03 -0.98
N GLY A 283 -23.67 -6.23 -0.43
CA GLY A 283 -23.18 -6.41 0.95
C GLY A 283 -21.88 -7.21 1.08
N LEU A 284 -21.77 -8.11 2.06
CA LEU A 284 -20.56 -8.91 2.33
C LEU A 284 -20.40 -10.04 1.27
N SER A 285 -20.01 -9.69 0.04
CA SER A 285 -19.74 -10.69 -0.99
C SER A 285 -18.52 -11.53 -0.61
N LEU A 286 -18.67 -12.85 -0.80
CA LEU A 286 -17.60 -13.80 -0.59
C LEU A 286 -16.51 -13.64 -1.65
N ILE A 287 -15.25 -13.57 -1.22
CA ILE A 287 -14.10 -13.58 -2.12
C ILE A 287 -13.50 -14.98 -2.22
N SER A 288 -12.96 -15.30 -3.40
CA SER A 288 -12.21 -16.52 -3.65
C SER A 288 -10.71 -16.20 -3.73
N LEU A 289 -9.88 -16.99 -3.03
CA LEU A 289 -8.44 -16.77 -3.00
C LEU A 289 -7.69 -17.89 -3.70
N LEU A 290 -6.62 -17.53 -4.41
CA LEU A 290 -5.63 -18.48 -4.91
C LEU A 290 -4.34 -18.32 -4.10
N THR A 291 -3.85 -19.40 -3.51
CA THR A 291 -2.55 -19.40 -2.84
C THR A 291 -1.44 -19.27 -3.88
N GLU A 292 -0.56 -18.28 -3.70
CA GLU A 292 0.63 -18.11 -4.52
C GLU A 292 1.74 -19.04 -4.05
N GLU A 293 2.30 -19.81 -4.98
CA GLU A 293 3.28 -20.86 -4.69
C GLU A 293 4.67 -20.51 -5.26
N GLU A 294 4.76 -19.57 -6.21
CA GLU A 294 5.99 -19.21 -6.90
C GLU A 294 6.58 -17.87 -6.44
N TYR A 295 5.72 -16.93 -6.03
CA TYR A 295 6.14 -15.57 -5.68
C TYR A 295 5.79 -15.20 -4.25
N HIS A 296 6.75 -14.62 -3.54
CA HIS A 296 6.51 -14.07 -2.22
C HIS A 296 6.26 -12.56 -2.29
N ARG A 297 5.36 -12.07 -1.42
CA ARG A 297 4.98 -10.66 -1.38
C ARG A 297 6.09 -9.78 -0.80
N ALA A 298 6.71 -10.28 0.26
CA ALA A 298 7.76 -9.62 1.02
C ALA A 298 8.71 -10.67 1.60
N ALA A 299 9.87 -10.21 2.07
CA ALA A 299 10.81 -11.05 2.80
C ALA A 299 11.29 -10.38 4.09
N PRO A 300 11.70 -11.16 5.11
CA PRO A 300 12.22 -10.59 6.36
C PRO A 300 13.38 -9.61 6.10
N GLY A 301 13.34 -8.46 6.78
CA GLY A 301 14.27 -7.34 6.54
C GLY A 301 13.95 -6.48 5.32
N GLY A 302 12.96 -6.87 4.51
CA GLY A 302 12.47 -6.09 3.37
C GLY A 302 11.64 -4.88 3.78
N THR A 303 10.63 -4.57 2.97
CA THR A 303 9.72 -3.43 3.16
C THR A 303 8.27 -3.84 3.36
N GLY A 304 7.98 -5.12 3.63
CA GLY A 304 6.62 -5.65 3.65
C GLY A 304 5.69 -4.96 4.66
N ASP A 305 6.25 -4.49 5.76
CA ASP A 305 5.59 -3.80 6.86
C ASP A 305 5.40 -2.29 6.66
N ILE A 306 5.85 -1.73 5.53
CA ILE A 306 5.62 -0.31 5.18
C ILE A 306 4.74 -0.18 3.94
N LYS A 307 3.96 0.91 3.87
CA LYS A 307 3.01 1.15 2.78
C LYS A 307 3.66 1.85 1.58
N THR A 308 4.79 1.31 1.12
CA THR A 308 5.55 1.81 -0.03
C THR A 308 4.92 1.41 -1.36
N ILE A 309 5.06 2.26 -2.37
CA ILE A 309 4.54 2.02 -3.72
C ILE A 309 5.14 0.76 -4.37
N GLY A 310 6.38 0.43 -4.04
CA GLY A 310 7.09 -0.75 -4.58
C GLY A 310 6.39 -2.07 -4.24
N ASN A 311 5.86 -2.20 -3.02
CA ASN A 311 5.17 -3.42 -2.58
C ASN A 311 3.86 -3.68 -3.32
N PHE A 312 3.25 -2.65 -3.92
CA PHE A 312 2.01 -2.81 -4.70
C PHE A 312 2.30 -3.18 -6.14
N ALA A 313 3.43 -2.75 -6.70
CA ALA A 313 3.82 -3.12 -8.06
C ALA A 313 4.16 -4.61 -8.18
N SER A 314 4.79 -5.19 -7.15
CA SER A 314 5.24 -6.59 -7.16
C SER A 314 4.10 -7.61 -7.22
N VAL A 315 2.91 -7.29 -6.69
CA VAL A 315 1.79 -8.24 -6.62
C VAL A 315 0.93 -8.32 -7.89
N VAL A 316 1.09 -7.37 -8.83
CA VAL A 316 0.18 -7.20 -9.98
C VAL A 316 0.16 -8.43 -10.89
N SER A 317 1.31 -9.07 -11.12
CA SER A 317 1.41 -10.26 -11.97
C SER A 317 0.65 -11.45 -11.37
N ALA A 318 0.85 -11.72 -10.08
CA ALA A 318 0.14 -12.77 -9.35
C ALA A 318 -1.38 -12.52 -9.33
N GLN A 319 -1.80 -11.27 -9.07
CA GLN A 319 -3.21 -10.90 -9.09
C GLN A 319 -3.86 -11.10 -10.47
N ARG A 320 -3.14 -10.79 -11.56
CA ARG A 320 -3.64 -11.03 -12.92
C ARG A 320 -3.87 -12.52 -13.14
N ARG A 321 -2.90 -13.38 -12.82
CA ARG A 321 -3.02 -14.84 -12.97
C ARG A 321 -4.15 -15.43 -12.14
N ALA A 322 -4.34 -14.96 -10.91
CA ALA A 322 -5.46 -15.39 -10.08
C ALA A 322 -6.81 -15.04 -10.71
N LYS A 323 -6.95 -13.80 -11.22
CA LYS A 323 -8.17 -13.37 -11.94
C LYS A 323 -8.43 -14.17 -13.21
N GLU A 324 -7.40 -14.46 -13.99
CA GLU A 324 -7.49 -15.34 -15.18
C GLU A 324 -7.98 -16.75 -14.83
N LYS A 325 -7.68 -17.23 -13.61
CA LYS A 325 -8.17 -18.50 -13.07
C LYS A 325 -9.51 -18.40 -12.33
N GLY A 326 -10.19 -17.25 -12.37
CA GLY A 326 -11.49 -17.03 -11.72
C GLY A 326 -11.43 -16.77 -10.21
N HIS A 327 -10.26 -16.42 -9.67
CA HIS A 327 -10.09 -16.04 -8.27
C HIS A 327 -10.15 -14.52 -8.08
N SER A 328 -10.66 -14.09 -6.92
CA SER A 328 -10.81 -12.68 -6.57
C SER A 328 -9.49 -12.01 -6.21
N ASP A 329 -8.63 -12.71 -5.44
CA ASP A 329 -7.33 -12.18 -4.99
C ASP A 329 -6.34 -13.32 -4.67
N VAL A 330 -5.13 -12.95 -4.23
CA VAL A 330 -4.00 -13.86 -4.00
C VAL A 330 -3.66 -13.97 -2.52
N LEU A 331 -3.58 -15.19 -2.00
CA LEU A 331 -3.07 -15.50 -0.66
C LEU A 331 -1.56 -15.77 -0.71
N TYR A 332 -0.78 -15.10 0.13
CA TYR A 332 0.67 -15.27 0.20
C TYR A 332 1.10 -16.06 1.43
N LEU A 333 2.12 -16.90 1.22
CA LEU A 333 2.82 -17.62 2.27
C LEU A 333 4.21 -17.04 2.51
N ASP A 334 4.74 -17.30 3.69
CA ASP A 334 6.06 -16.86 4.11
C ASP A 334 7.17 -17.37 3.17
N PRO A 335 8.20 -16.56 2.89
CA PRO A 335 9.26 -16.94 1.95
C PRO A 335 10.27 -17.94 2.50
N ILE A 336 10.27 -18.21 3.81
CA ILE A 336 11.28 -19.09 4.43
C ILE A 336 10.82 -20.54 4.36
N HIS A 337 9.59 -20.80 4.80
CA HIS A 337 9.05 -22.15 4.95
C HIS A 337 8.01 -22.48 3.88
N ASN A 338 7.48 -21.48 3.17
CA ASN A 338 6.37 -21.60 2.24
C ASN A 338 5.18 -22.33 2.88
N LYS A 339 4.88 -21.98 4.15
CA LYS A 339 3.91 -22.70 4.99
C LYS A 339 3.02 -21.75 5.78
N PHE A 340 3.58 -20.68 6.32
CA PHE A 340 2.86 -19.75 7.19
C PHE A 340 2.15 -18.69 6.36
N VAL A 341 0.91 -18.42 6.70
CA VAL A 341 0.04 -17.45 6.04
C VAL A 341 0.48 -16.03 6.40
N GLU A 342 0.59 -15.13 5.42
CA GLU A 342 0.94 -13.72 5.64
C GLU A 342 -0.21 -12.75 5.33
N GLU A 343 -0.45 -12.47 4.04
CA GLU A 343 -1.41 -11.47 3.58
C GLU A 343 -2.15 -11.92 2.32
N VAL A 344 -3.23 -11.19 2.00
CA VAL A 344 -3.97 -11.35 0.75
C VAL A 344 -3.77 -10.10 -0.11
N SER A 345 -2.75 -10.12 -0.96
CA SER A 345 -2.20 -8.99 -1.74
C SER A 345 -2.09 -7.65 -1.00
N SER A 346 -3.20 -6.96 -0.76
CA SER A 346 -3.28 -5.66 -0.07
C SER A 346 -4.17 -5.67 1.19
N CYS A 347 -4.48 -6.86 1.71
CA CYS A 347 -5.34 -7.09 2.86
C CYS A 347 -4.63 -7.93 3.92
N ASN A 348 -4.95 -7.68 5.19
CA ASN A 348 -4.63 -8.63 6.26
C ASN A 348 -5.69 -9.74 6.31
N ILE A 349 -5.32 -10.93 6.77
CA ILE A 349 -6.21 -12.10 6.86
C ILE A 349 -6.42 -12.53 8.32
N PHE A 350 -7.60 -13.09 8.58
CA PHE A 350 -8.02 -13.64 9.84
C PHE A 350 -8.68 -15.00 9.62
N MET A 351 -8.51 -15.90 10.58
CA MET A 351 -9.25 -17.15 10.67
C MET A 351 -10.08 -17.17 11.95
N VAL A 352 -11.20 -17.87 11.91
CA VAL A 352 -12.01 -18.20 13.08
C VAL A 352 -12.01 -19.71 13.23
N LYS A 353 -11.64 -20.19 14.42
CA LYS A 353 -11.70 -21.61 14.76
C LYS A 353 -12.15 -21.77 16.21
N ASP A 354 -13.19 -22.57 16.45
CA ASP A 354 -13.68 -22.85 17.80
C ASP A 354 -13.93 -21.58 18.63
N ASN A 355 -14.51 -20.55 17.98
CA ASN A 355 -14.78 -19.22 18.55
C ASN A 355 -13.53 -18.37 18.91
N VAL A 356 -12.34 -18.77 18.48
CA VAL A 356 -11.10 -17.99 18.58
C VAL A 356 -10.81 -17.32 17.24
N ILE A 357 -10.49 -16.03 17.27
CA ILE A 357 -10.09 -15.24 16.09
C ILE A 357 -8.58 -15.12 16.08
N SER A 358 -7.92 -15.67 15.07
CA SER A 358 -6.47 -15.63 14.92
C SER A 358 -6.06 -14.85 13.67
N THR A 359 -4.95 -14.11 13.75
CA THR A 359 -4.35 -13.42 12.59
C THR A 359 -2.83 -13.58 12.61
N PRO A 360 -2.14 -13.61 11.44
CA PRO A 360 -0.69 -13.73 11.38
C PRO A 360 0.06 -12.68 12.20
N LEU A 361 1.12 -13.08 12.90
CA LEU A 361 2.02 -12.20 13.66
C LEU A 361 2.71 -11.15 12.77
N LEU A 362 2.89 -9.93 13.29
CA LEU A 362 3.63 -8.87 12.60
C LEU A 362 5.14 -9.08 12.74
N THR A 363 5.73 -9.84 11.82
CA THR A 363 7.17 -10.21 11.82
C THR A 363 8.03 -9.37 10.85
N GLY A 364 7.49 -8.28 10.30
CA GLY A 364 8.16 -7.39 9.34
C GLY A 364 7.83 -7.66 7.86
N THR A 365 7.13 -8.76 7.56
CA THR A 365 6.66 -9.10 6.21
C THR A 365 5.17 -8.83 6.00
N ILE A 366 4.48 -8.30 7.01
CA ILE A 366 3.03 -8.04 7.00
C ILE A 366 2.81 -6.57 7.32
N LEU A 367 1.94 -5.91 6.55
CA LEU A 367 1.62 -4.51 6.79
C LEU A 367 0.76 -4.40 8.06
N PRO A 368 1.14 -3.58 9.06
CA PRO A 368 0.30 -3.32 10.23
C PRO A 368 -0.95 -2.53 9.80
N GLY A 369 -2.02 -3.26 9.46
CA GLY A 369 -3.28 -2.70 9.03
C GLY A 369 -3.99 -1.99 10.17
N ILE A 370 -4.41 -0.74 9.93
CA ILE A 370 -5.27 0.00 10.87
C ILE A 370 -6.63 -0.71 11.01
N THR A 371 -7.16 -1.25 9.92
CA THR A 371 -8.38 -2.07 9.94
C THR A 371 -8.16 -3.37 10.70
N ARG A 372 -7.04 -4.07 10.50
CA ARG A 372 -6.63 -5.25 11.30
C ARG A 372 -6.63 -4.94 12.81
N LYS A 373 -5.89 -3.90 13.21
CA LYS A 373 -5.83 -3.44 14.61
C LYS A 373 -7.21 -3.12 15.19
N SER A 374 -8.06 -2.48 14.40
CA SER A 374 -9.39 -2.06 14.84
C SER A 374 -10.37 -3.23 14.94
N VAL A 375 -10.32 -4.19 14.01
CA VAL A 375 -11.15 -5.41 14.07
C VAL A 375 -10.79 -6.26 15.29
N MET A 376 -9.51 -6.39 15.63
CA MET A 376 -9.09 -7.07 16.86
C MET A 376 -9.68 -6.41 18.11
N GLY A 377 -9.61 -5.07 18.21
CA GLY A 377 -10.18 -4.35 19.36
C GLY A 377 -11.70 -4.48 19.44
N ILE A 378 -12.41 -4.44 18.31
CA ILE A 378 -13.86 -4.66 18.27
C ILE A 378 -14.20 -6.10 18.68
N ALA A 379 -13.48 -7.09 18.17
CA ALA A 379 -13.68 -8.49 18.53
C ALA A 379 -13.52 -8.72 20.04
N GLN A 380 -12.49 -8.14 20.66
CA GLN A 380 -12.29 -8.19 22.11
C GLN A 380 -13.45 -7.55 22.88
N ASN A 381 -13.95 -6.39 22.42
CA ASN A 381 -15.10 -5.73 23.04
C ASN A 381 -16.41 -6.54 22.91
N LEU A 382 -16.53 -7.38 21.87
CA LEU A 382 -17.64 -8.31 21.70
C LEU A 382 -17.45 -9.62 22.48
N GLY A 383 -16.34 -9.79 23.20
CA GLY A 383 -16.06 -10.96 24.02
C GLY A 383 -15.38 -12.13 23.30
N PHE A 384 -14.91 -11.93 22.07
CA PHE A 384 -14.12 -12.96 21.38
C PHE A 384 -12.70 -13.05 21.92
N GLN A 385 -12.16 -14.26 21.98
CA GLN A 385 -10.72 -14.46 22.14
C GLN A 385 -10.03 -14.08 20.82
N VAL A 386 -9.01 -13.23 20.92
CA VAL A 386 -8.23 -12.77 19.77
C VAL A 386 -6.76 -13.03 20.02
N GLU A 387 -6.10 -13.67 19.06
CA GLU A 387 -4.67 -13.95 19.12
C GLU A 387 -3.94 -13.56 17.84
N GLU A 388 -2.68 -13.14 18.02
CA GLU A 388 -1.74 -13.00 16.93
C GLU A 388 -0.77 -14.19 17.01
N CYS A 389 -0.79 -15.06 16.00
CA CYS A 389 0.00 -16.29 16.00
C CYS A 389 0.49 -16.64 14.59
N ASN A 390 1.43 -17.58 14.50
CA ASN A 390 1.79 -18.15 13.20
C ASN A 390 0.69 -19.13 12.79
N ILE A 391 0.07 -18.89 11.63
CA ILE A 391 -1.00 -19.74 11.08
C ILE A 391 -0.43 -20.47 9.88
N THR A 392 -0.45 -21.80 9.91
CA THR A 392 -0.08 -22.61 8.75
C THR A 392 -1.21 -22.65 7.72
N ILE A 393 -0.88 -22.88 6.46
CA ILE A 393 -1.88 -23.04 5.40
C ILE A 393 -2.87 -24.18 5.73
N ASP A 394 -2.41 -25.28 6.33
CA ASP A 394 -3.30 -26.39 6.70
C ASP A 394 -4.28 -26.03 7.83
N GLU A 395 -3.84 -25.25 8.83
CA GLU A 395 -4.73 -24.72 9.87
C GLU A 395 -5.76 -23.76 9.29
N LEU A 396 -5.35 -22.86 8.39
CA LEU A 396 -6.25 -21.94 7.71
C LEU A 396 -7.31 -22.69 6.89
N LEU A 397 -6.91 -23.75 6.18
CA LEU A 397 -7.82 -24.61 5.41
C LEU A 397 -8.79 -25.42 6.30
N GLY A 398 -8.50 -25.55 7.60
CA GLY A 398 -9.37 -26.19 8.59
C GLY A 398 -10.26 -25.23 9.39
N ALA A 399 -10.18 -23.92 9.12
CA ALA A 399 -10.94 -22.89 9.83
C ALA A 399 -12.46 -22.96 9.58
N ASP A 400 -13.24 -22.43 10.51
CA ASP A 400 -14.70 -22.38 10.41
C ASP A 400 -15.14 -21.16 9.58
N GLU A 401 -14.46 -20.02 9.74
CA GLU A 401 -14.58 -18.83 8.90
C GLU A 401 -13.20 -18.26 8.56
N VAL A 402 -13.08 -17.62 7.40
CA VAL A 402 -11.90 -16.83 7.03
C VAL A 402 -12.37 -15.48 6.49
N PHE A 403 -11.71 -14.40 6.86
CA PHE A 403 -12.02 -13.07 6.33
C PHE A 403 -10.77 -12.20 6.18
N CYS A 404 -10.84 -11.26 5.26
CA CYS A 404 -9.80 -10.28 4.98
C CYS A 404 -10.22 -8.88 5.46
N THR A 405 -9.25 -8.05 5.84
CA THR A 405 -9.50 -6.67 6.27
C THR A 405 -8.67 -5.66 5.49
N ARG A 406 -9.29 -4.56 5.07
CA ARG A 406 -8.63 -3.38 4.46
C ARG A 406 -9.56 -2.17 4.48
N THR A 407 -8.98 -0.97 4.41
CA THR A 407 -9.75 0.30 4.41
C THR A 407 -10.86 0.35 3.35
N ALA A 408 -10.66 -0.26 2.18
CA ALA A 408 -11.60 -0.15 1.06
C ALA A 408 -12.90 -0.96 1.23
N VAL A 409 -12.90 -2.01 2.04
CA VAL A 409 -14.06 -2.90 2.21
C VAL A 409 -14.41 -3.14 3.66
N VAL A 410 -13.59 -2.64 4.59
CA VAL A 410 -13.62 -2.98 6.01
C VAL A 410 -13.28 -4.45 6.22
N LEU A 411 -14.21 -5.34 5.88
CA LEU A 411 -14.11 -6.78 6.03
C LEU A 411 -14.66 -7.44 4.76
N SER A 412 -13.96 -8.45 4.26
CA SER A 412 -14.40 -9.29 3.14
C SER A 412 -14.32 -10.76 3.54
N PRO A 413 -15.45 -11.46 3.70
CA PRO A 413 -15.43 -12.87 4.03
C PRO A 413 -14.89 -13.68 2.84
N VAL A 414 -14.16 -14.74 3.13
CA VAL A 414 -13.56 -15.63 2.14
C VAL A 414 -14.47 -16.84 1.98
N GLY A 415 -15.02 -17.04 0.78
CA GLY A 415 -15.86 -18.19 0.47
C GLY A 415 -15.07 -19.43 0.07
N SER A 416 -13.84 -19.26 -0.44
CA SER A 416 -12.98 -20.40 -0.77
C SER A 416 -11.51 -20.03 -0.89
N ILE A 417 -10.63 -20.98 -0.55
CA ILE A 417 -9.19 -20.92 -0.82
C ILE A 417 -8.80 -22.12 -1.68
N THR A 418 -8.04 -21.87 -2.74
CA THR A 418 -7.41 -22.92 -3.57
C THR A 418 -5.92 -22.98 -3.29
N TYR A 419 -5.44 -24.14 -2.87
CA TYR A 419 -4.02 -24.44 -2.61
C TYR A 419 -3.65 -25.79 -3.24
N ARG A 420 -2.58 -25.84 -4.07
CA ARG A 420 -2.13 -27.09 -4.73
C ARG A 420 -3.26 -27.87 -5.41
N GLN A 421 -4.09 -27.16 -6.19
CA GLN A 421 -5.28 -27.70 -6.88
C GLN A 421 -6.43 -28.17 -5.97
N ARG A 422 -6.25 -28.17 -4.64
CA ARG A 422 -7.33 -28.43 -3.68
C ARG A 422 -8.06 -27.13 -3.37
N LYS A 423 -9.34 -27.10 -3.69
CA LYS A 423 -10.25 -26.02 -3.27
C LYS A 423 -10.91 -26.41 -1.94
N VAL A 424 -10.86 -25.52 -0.97
CA VAL A 424 -11.64 -25.60 0.28
C VAL A 424 -12.64 -24.46 0.27
N GLU A 425 -13.88 -24.76 0.63
CA GLU A 425 -14.98 -23.79 0.71
C GLU A 425 -15.35 -23.55 2.17
N TYR A 426 -15.68 -22.30 2.48
CA TYR A 426 -16.10 -21.87 3.82
C TYR A 426 -17.55 -21.39 3.77
N GLY A 427 -18.26 -21.57 4.89
CA GLY A 427 -19.66 -21.23 5.01
C GLY A 427 -20.60 -22.28 4.41
N LYS A 428 -21.74 -22.50 5.06
CA LYS A 428 -22.87 -23.23 4.48
C LYS A 428 -23.67 -22.20 3.69
N SER A 429 -24.02 -22.48 2.43
CA SER A 429 -24.96 -21.65 1.63
C SER A 429 -24.43 -20.38 0.95
N GLN A 430 -23.11 -20.21 0.69
CA GLN A 430 -22.56 -18.99 0.06
C GLN A 430 -22.81 -17.69 0.84
N GLU A 431 -23.10 -17.80 2.14
CA GLU A 431 -23.29 -16.65 3.03
C GLU A 431 -22.03 -16.35 3.84
N ALA A 432 -21.86 -15.08 4.21
CA ALA A 432 -20.81 -14.67 5.14
C ALA A 432 -21.02 -15.36 6.51
N GLY A 433 -19.94 -15.78 7.15
CA GLY A 433 -20.03 -16.37 8.48
C GLY A 433 -20.49 -15.37 9.56
N VAL A 434 -21.01 -15.90 10.68
CA VAL A 434 -21.64 -15.12 11.74
C VAL A 434 -20.66 -14.13 12.37
N VAL A 435 -19.42 -14.55 12.62
CA VAL A 435 -18.39 -13.69 13.21
C VAL A 435 -18.04 -12.55 12.26
N SER A 436 -17.86 -12.88 10.98
CA SER A 436 -17.60 -11.90 9.92
C SER A 436 -18.70 -10.82 9.84
N GLN A 437 -19.97 -11.22 9.94
CA GLN A 437 -21.12 -10.31 9.92
C GLN A 437 -21.16 -9.41 11.16
N GLN A 438 -20.97 -9.97 12.36
CA GLN A 438 -20.98 -9.23 13.62
C GLN A 438 -19.86 -8.17 13.66
N LEU A 439 -18.64 -8.55 13.26
CA LEU A 439 -17.50 -7.64 13.21
C LEU A 439 -17.72 -6.51 12.19
N TYR A 440 -18.24 -6.84 11.00
CA TYR A 440 -18.55 -5.83 9.98
C TYR A 440 -19.61 -4.83 10.47
N ALA A 441 -20.69 -5.32 11.08
CA ALA A 441 -21.76 -4.47 11.60
C ALA A 441 -21.23 -3.52 12.70
N ALA A 442 -20.52 -4.05 13.69
CA ALA A 442 -19.94 -3.25 14.78
C ALA A 442 -18.93 -2.20 14.26
N PHE A 443 -18.04 -2.60 13.35
CA PHE A 443 -17.05 -1.71 12.77
C PHE A 443 -17.68 -0.57 11.97
N THR A 444 -18.62 -0.90 11.08
CA THR A 444 -19.26 0.10 10.23
C THR A 444 -20.18 1.04 11.00
N ALA A 445 -20.79 0.57 12.10
CA ALA A 445 -21.56 1.41 13.01
C ALA A 445 -20.70 2.54 13.60
N ILE A 446 -19.48 2.22 14.06
CA ILE A 446 -18.52 3.23 14.56
C ILE A 446 -18.09 4.17 13.43
N GLN A 447 -17.68 3.65 12.28
CA GLN A 447 -17.20 4.47 11.17
C GLN A 447 -18.23 5.47 10.64
N LYS A 448 -19.50 5.05 10.62
CA LYS A 448 -20.63 5.87 10.16
C LYS A 448 -21.20 6.76 11.26
N GLY A 449 -20.72 6.62 12.51
CA GLY A 449 -21.22 7.37 13.66
C GLY A 449 -22.66 7.02 14.04
N LEU A 450 -23.07 5.76 13.82
CA LEU A 450 -24.38 5.22 14.22
C LEU A 450 -24.42 4.85 15.70
N VAL A 451 -23.24 4.65 16.30
CA VAL A 451 -23.04 4.41 17.72
C VAL A 451 -22.01 5.38 18.26
N GLU A 452 -22.04 5.61 19.58
CA GLU A 452 -20.99 6.35 20.25
C GLU A 452 -19.65 5.61 20.12
N ASP A 453 -18.61 6.35 19.80
CA ASP A 453 -17.27 5.83 19.68
C ASP A 453 -16.53 5.87 21.02
N SER A 454 -16.73 4.83 21.81
CA SER A 454 -16.08 4.67 23.13
C SER A 454 -14.56 4.53 23.06
N MET A 455 -13.98 4.30 21.88
CA MET A 455 -12.55 4.07 21.68
C MET A 455 -11.80 5.29 21.15
N GLY A 456 -12.49 6.40 20.88
CA GLY A 456 -11.88 7.64 20.38
C GLY A 456 -11.20 7.48 19.02
N TRP A 457 -11.75 6.66 18.15
CA TRP A 457 -11.24 6.36 16.81
C TRP A 457 -11.70 7.33 15.73
N THR A 458 -12.82 8.00 15.93
CA THR A 458 -13.45 8.89 14.98
C THR A 458 -13.03 10.33 15.23
N LEU A 459 -12.81 11.08 14.14
CA LEU A 459 -12.50 12.50 14.18
C LEU A 459 -13.57 13.24 13.37
N LYS A 460 -14.37 14.04 14.06
CA LYS A 460 -15.38 14.90 13.44
C LYS A 460 -14.72 16.11 12.78
N LEU A 461 -15.15 16.40 11.55
CA LEU A 461 -14.83 17.63 10.84
C LEU A 461 -15.99 18.61 11.03
N ASN A 462 -15.67 19.81 11.52
CA ASN A 462 -16.63 20.89 11.69
C ASN A 462 -16.63 21.79 10.45
#